data_AF-A0A851SK65-F1
#
_entry.id   AF-A0A851SK65-F1
#
_cell.length_a   1.000
_cell.length_b   1.000
_cell.length_c   1.000
_cell.angle_alpha   90.00
_cell.angle_beta   90.00
_cell.angle_gamma   90.00
#
_symmetry.space_group_name_H-M   'P 1'
#
loop_
_entity.id
_entity.type
_entity.pdbx_description
1 polymer ?
#
loop_
_entity_poly.entity_id
_entity_poly.type
_entity_poly.pdbx_seq_one_letter_code
_entity_poly.pdbx_strand_id
1 'polypeptide(L)'
;RFNVTVEKSKTESYIYHFRVCREVNSTSHDFGGLVQTDRQNGKTTVIGRINETQVFNGSDWIMLIYKGGDSYGRHCSGEKRRAVIMISCKRGVTASSFSIISEEREKEQECFYLFEMDSSVACPAENSHLSVGSILLIT
;
A
#
# COMPACT_ATOMS: atom_id res chain seq x y z
N ARG A 1 -11.81 -3.67 7.56
CA ARG A 1 -10.43 -3.84 8.10
C ARG A 1 -9.60 -4.51 7.01
N PHE A 2 -8.48 -3.90 6.59
CA PHE A 2 -7.67 -4.38 5.48
C PHE A 2 -6.58 -5.34 5.96
N ASN A 3 -6.58 -6.56 5.45
CA ASN A 3 -5.46 -7.49 5.56
C ASN A 3 -5.30 -8.14 4.19
N VAL A 4 -4.21 -7.83 3.48
CA VAL A 4 -4.01 -8.32 2.11
C VAL A 4 -2.58 -8.85 2.01
N THR A 5 -2.47 -10.12 1.63
CA THR A 5 -1.19 -10.77 1.33
C THR A 5 -1.12 -10.95 -0.18
N VAL A 6 0.02 -10.61 -0.77
CA VAL A 6 0.23 -10.82 -2.21
C VAL A 6 1.55 -11.50 -2.48
N GLU A 7 1.44 -12.42 -3.41
CA GLU A 7 2.55 -13.17 -3.96
C GLU A 7 2.92 -12.55 -5.31
N LYS A 8 4.16 -12.07 -5.45
CA LYS A 8 4.76 -11.91 -6.77
C LYS A 8 5.10 -13.33 -7.26
N SER A 9 4.69 -13.73 -8.46
CA SER A 9 5.13 -14.99 -9.07
C SER A 9 5.55 -14.80 -10.53
N LYS A 10 6.86 -14.98 -10.78
CA LYS A 10 7.43 -16.06 -11.62
C LYS A 10 8.96 -16.03 -11.73
N THR A 11 9.62 -14.95 -11.28
CA THR A 11 11.08 -14.80 -11.51
C THR A 11 11.89 -14.29 -10.32
N GLU A 12 11.28 -13.84 -9.21
CA GLU A 12 11.99 -13.37 -8.01
C GLU A 12 11.31 -13.86 -6.71
N SER A 13 12.12 -14.35 -5.77
CA SER A 13 11.73 -15.19 -4.62
C SER A 13 11.17 -14.43 -3.42
N TYR A 14 10.24 -13.50 -3.59
CA TYR A 14 9.73 -12.68 -2.48
C TYR A 14 8.21 -12.73 -2.30
N ILE A 15 7.78 -12.71 -1.04
CA ILE A 15 6.37 -12.53 -0.62
C ILE A 15 6.24 -11.14 0.01
N TYR A 16 5.18 -10.42 -0.36
CA TYR A 16 4.90 -9.10 0.19
C TYR A 16 3.65 -9.17 1.07
N HIS A 17 3.80 -8.79 2.33
CA HIS A 17 2.70 -8.70 3.27
C HIS A 17 2.42 -7.24 3.59
N PHE A 18 1.16 -6.83 3.46
CA PHE A 18 0.74 -5.45 3.61
C PHE A 18 -0.49 -5.34 4.51
N ARG A 19 -0.43 -4.37 5.44
CA ARG A 19 -1.55 -4.02 6.30
C ARG A 19 -1.69 -2.52 6.41
N VAL A 20 -2.93 -2.05 6.33
CA VAL A 20 -3.27 -0.64 6.48
C VAL A 20 -3.39 -0.31 7.97
N CYS A 21 -2.55 0.62 8.43
CA CYS A 21 -2.53 1.20 9.78
C CYS A 21 -2.40 0.13 10.89
N ARG A 22 -1.75 -1.00 10.60
CA ARG A 22 -1.48 -2.10 11.53
C ARG A 22 -0.19 -2.79 11.14
N GLU A 23 0.46 -3.41 12.11
CA GLU A 23 1.68 -4.17 11.90
C GLU A 23 1.38 -5.53 11.25
N VAL A 24 2.21 -5.94 10.29
CA VAL A 24 2.12 -7.27 9.66
C VAL A 24 2.37 -8.38 10.69
N ASN A 25 3.32 -8.18 11.61
CA ASN A 25 3.58 -9.09 12.72
C ASN A 25 4.15 -8.31 13.92
N SER A 26 3.50 -8.36 15.07
CA SER A 26 3.76 -7.46 16.21
C SER A 26 4.93 -7.87 17.11
N THR A 27 5.61 -8.98 16.79
CA THR A 27 6.65 -9.56 17.65
C THR A 27 8.07 -9.42 17.09
N SER A 28 8.24 -9.03 15.82
CA SER A 28 9.55 -9.08 15.17
C SER A 28 9.92 -7.86 14.31
N HIS A 29 8.97 -6.97 14.01
CA HIS A 29 9.18 -5.85 13.10
C HIS A 29 8.47 -4.59 13.59
N ASP A 30 9.16 -3.78 14.39
CA ASP A 30 8.65 -2.52 14.94
C ASP A 30 7.92 -1.70 13.87
N PHE A 31 6.60 -1.55 14.06
CA PHE A 31 5.72 -0.75 13.20
C PHE A 31 5.68 -1.18 11.73
N GLY A 32 6.09 -2.40 11.36
CA GLY A 32 6.16 -2.84 9.96
C GLY A 32 4.78 -2.93 9.29
N GLY A 33 4.45 -1.98 8.41
CA GLY A 33 3.18 -1.93 7.67
C GLY A 33 3.23 -2.64 6.32
N LEU A 34 4.42 -2.69 5.72
CA LEU A 34 4.70 -3.49 4.54
C LEU A 34 6.05 -4.17 4.70
N VAL A 35 6.07 -5.50 4.56
CA VAL A 35 7.29 -6.31 4.67
C VAL A 35 7.47 -7.20 3.45
N GLN A 36 8.73 -7.44 3.13
CA GLN A 36 9.19 -8.37 2.09
C GLN A 36 9.83 -9.58 2.77
N THR A 37 9.35 -10.78 2.48
CA THR A 37 9.92 -12.03 2.99
C THR A 37 10.54 -12.81 1.84
N ASP A 38 11.83 -13.11 1.95
CA ASP A 38 12.55 -13.99 1.04
C ASP A 38 12.09 -15.44 1.21
N ARG A 39 11.59 -16.05 0.14
CA ARG A 39 11.11 -17.44 0.13
C ARG A 39 12.23 -18.46 0.34
N GLN A 40 13.47 -18.14 -0.01
CA GLN A 40 14.58 -19.09 0.05
C GLN A 40 15.11 -19.25 1.47
N ASN A 41 15.23 -18.16 2.22
CA ASN A 41 15.85 -18.14 3.55
C ASN A 41 14.92 -17.64 4.68
N GLY A 42 13.70 -17.20 4.36
CA GLY A 42 12.73 -16.68 5.33
C GLY A 42 13.05 -15.30 5.90
N LYS A 43 14.13 -14.66 5.44
CA LYS A 43 14.53 -13.33 5.91
C LYS A 43 13.46 -12.32 5.56
N THR A 44 12.99 -11.61 6.58
CA THR A 44 12.00 -10.55 6.43
C THR A 44 12.68 -9.19 6.51
N THR A 45 12.35 -8.31 5.56
CA THR A 45 12.83 -6.93 5.46
C THR A 45 11.64 -5.99 5.53
N VAL A 46 11.68 -4.98 6.39
CA VAL A 46 10.63 -3.96 6.47
C VAL A 46 10.83 -2.96 5.33
N ILE A 47 9.82 -2.82 4.47
CA ILE A 47 9.85 -1.87 3.35
C ILE A 47 9.34 -0.50 3.78
N GLY A 48 8.35 -0.47 4.67
CA GLY A 48 7.80 0.76 5.21
C GLY A 48 7.09 0.55 6.54
N ARG A 49 7.17 1.56 7.41
CA ARG A 49 6.60 1.54 8.75
C ARG A 49 5.36 2.43 8.85
N ILE A 50 4.38 1.99 9.64
CA ILE A 50 3.10 2.70 9.82
C ILE A 50 3.23 4.00 10.62
N ASN A 51 4.30 4.17 11.40
CA ASN A 51 4.56 5.39 12.16
C ASN A 51 5.15 6.53 11.28
N GLU A 52 5.62 6.21 10.07
CA GLU A 52 6.11 7.19 9.08
C GLU A 52 5.20 7.20 7.84
N THR A 53 3.90 7.39 8.09
CA THR A 53 2.85 7.36 7.05
C THR A 53 2.60 8.73 6.42
N GLN A 54 2.44 8.75 5.10
CA GLN A 54 1.85 9.87 4.36
C GLN A 54 0.68 9.38 3.52
N VAL A 55 -0.38 10.19 3.41
CA VAL A 55 -1.57 9.85 2.63
C VAL A 55 -1.98 11.05 1.79
N PHE A 56 -2.23 10.80 0.51
CA PHE A 56 -2.82 11.75 -0.41
C PHE A 56 -4.03 11.10 -1.07
N ASN A 57 -5.05 11.87 -1.43
CA ASN A 57 -6.20 11.36 -2.15
C ASN A 57 -6.60 12.29 -3.29
N GLY A 58 -7.07 11.69 -4.38
CA GLY A 58 -7.79 12.36 -5.46
C GLY A 58 -9.29 12.10 -5.37
N SER A 59 -9.97 12.25 -6.50
CA SER A 59 -11.41 11.98 -6.62
C SER A 59 -11.74 10.49 -6.52
N ASP A 60 -10.87 9.63 -7.04
CA ASP A 60 -11.10 8.19 -7.23
C ASP A 60 -9.86 7.33 -6.93
N TRP A 61 -8.87 7.89 -6.24
CA TRP A 61 -7.65 7.19 -5.83
C TRP A 61 -7.10 7.71 -4.51
N ILE A 62 -6.36 6.84 -3.81
CA ILE A 62 -5.59 7.17 -2.61
C ILE A 62 -4.14 6.72 -2.85
N MET A 63 -3.18 7.59 -2.57
CA MET A 63 -1.76 7.24 -2.51
C MET A 63 -1.34 7.16 -1.05
N LEU A 64 -1.01 5.95 -0.61
CA LEU A 64 -0.50 5.68 0.73
C LEU A 64 1.01 5.44 0.66
N ILE A 65 1.78 6.15 1.47
CA ILE A 65 3.23 6.02 1.53
C ILE A 65 3.63 5.59 2.94
N TYR A 66 4.33 4.48 3.05
CA TYR A 66 5.02 4.08 4.28
C TYR A 66 6.52 4.28 4.10
N LYS A 67 7.08 5.25 4.81
CA LYS A 67 8.51 5.53 4.81
C LYS A 67 9.22 4.73 5.91
N GLY A 68 10.51 5.01 6.06
CA GLY A 68 11.24 4.59 7.24
C GLY A 68 11.40 3.08 7.33
N GLY A 69 11.47 2.35 6.22
CA GLY A 69 11.82 0.93 6.21
C GLY A 69 13.27 0.65 6.59
N ASP A 70 13.71 -0.59 6.43
CA ASP A 70 15.09 -0.98 6.66
C ASP A 70 15.99 -0.37 5.57
N SER A 71 17.23 -0.02 5.93
CA SER A 71 18.20 0.58 5.00
C SER A 71 18.60 -0.38 3.87
N TYR A 72 18.74 0.15 2.65
CA TYR A 72 19.36 -0.61 1.56
C TYR A 72 20.80 -1.01 1.92
N GLY A 73 21.24 -2.17 1.42
CA GLY A 73 22.59 -2.66 1.70
C GLY A 73 23.64 -2.08 0.75
N ARG A 74 23.41 -2.22 -0.56
CA ARG A 74 24.34 -1.83 -1.63
C ARG A 74 23.76 -0.86 -2.65
N HIS A 75 22.47 -0.59 -2.56
CA HIS A 75 21.72 0.25 -3.49
C HIS A 75 21.30 1.55 -2.78
N CYS A 76 20.86 2.55 -3.55
CA CYS A 76 20.17 3.74 -3.04
C CYS A 76 20.95 4.47 -1.93
N SER A 77 22.28 4.46 -1.99
CA SER A 77 23.16 5.09 -1.00
C SER A 77 22.87 4.71 0.47
N GLY A 78 22.29 3.53 0.70
CA GLY A 78 21.95 3.05 2.05
C GLY A 78 20.72 3.73 2.67
N GLU A 79 19.93 4.48 1.89
CA GLU A 79 18.72 5.13 2.41
C GLU A 79 17.71 4.10 2.97
N LYS A 80 16.78 4.57 3.81
CA LYS A 80 15.68 3.74 4.29
C LYS A 80 14.70 3.47 3.15
N ARG A 81 14.31 2.20 3.00
CA ARG A 81 13.25 1.82 2.06
C ARG A 81 11.96 2.59 2.33
N ARG A 82 11.17 2.78 1.26
CA ARG A 82 9.81 3.30 1.33
C ARG A 82 8.90 2.55 0.38
N ALA A 83 7.67 2.32 0.82
CA ALA A 83 6.60 1.76 0.01
C ALA A 83 5.64 2.87 -0.43
N VAL A 84 5.26 2.85 -1.70
CA VAL A 84 4.19 3.66 -2.29
C VAL A 84 3.11 2.71 -2.76
N ILE A 85 1.89 2.86 -2.24
CA ILE A 85 0.74 2.03 -2.55
C ILE A 85 -0.32 2.92 -3.21
N MET A 86 -0.58 2.66 -4.49
CA MET A 86 -1.64 3.32 -5.25
C MET A 86 -2.94 2.52 -5.13
N ILE A 87 -3.95 3.11 -4.49
CA ILE A 87 -5.23 2.48 -4.22
C ILE A 87 -6.27 3.12 -5.15
N SER A 88 -6.76 2.36 -6.14
CA SER A 88 -7.75 2.83 -7.10
C SER A 88 -9.17 2.50 -6.64
N CYS A 89 -10.13 3.38 -6.96
CA CYS A 89 -11.54 3.14 -6.68
C CYS A 89 -12.05 1.91 -7.43
N LYS A 90 -12.58 0.94 -6.67
CA LYS A 90 -13.37 -0.16 -7.21
C LYS A 90 -14.57 -0.43 -6.32
N ARG A 91 -15.74 0.01 -6.77
CA ARG A 91 -17.01 -0.21 -6.06
C ARG A 91 -17.26 -1.70 -5.86
N GLY A 92 -17.91 -2.04 -4.74
CA GLY A 92 -18.28 -3.42 -4.41
C GLY A 92 -17.13 -4.31 -3.92
N VAL A 93 -15.90 -3.79 -3.84
CA VAL A 93 -14.73 -4.56 -3.39
C VAL A 93 -14.05 -3.87 -2.22
N THR A 94 -14.03 -4.50 -1.05
CA THR A 94 -13.36 -3.94 0.11
C THR A 94 -11.85 -3.81 -0.13
N ALA A 95 -11.19 -4.84 -0.66
CA ALA A 95 -9.78 -4.80 -1.04
C ALA A 95 -9.48 -5.95 -2.02
N SER A 96 -8.84 -5.68 -3.15
CA SER A 96 -8.39 -6.73 -4.08
C SER A 96 -7.17 -6.29 -4.88
N SER A 97 -6.68 -7.19 -5.73
CA SER A 97 -5.71 -6.88 -6.78
C SER A 97 -4.42 -6.23 -6.26
N PHE A 98 -4.04 -6.47 -4.99
CA PHE A 98 -2.76 -5.95 -4.51
C PHE A 98 -1.65 -6.59 -5.37
N SER A 99 -0.73 -5.79 -5.86
CA SER A 99 0.32 -6.24 -6.77
C SER A 99 1.52 -5.30 -6.69
N ILE A 100 2.71 -5.83 -6.99
CA ILE A 100 3.92 -5.01 -7.10
C ILE A 100 4.11 -4.61 -8.55
N ILE A 101 4.30 -3.31 -8.79
CA ILE A 101 4.47 -2.73 -10.11
C ILE A 101 5.94 -2.49 -10.43
N SER A 102 6.68 -1.87 -9.51
CA SER A 102 8.11 -1.58 -9.71
C SER A 102 8.90 -1.58 -8.41
N GLU A 103 10.18 -1.93 -8.54
CA GLU A 103 11.20 -1.80 -7.51
C GLU A 103 12.26 -0.82 -8.02
N GLU A 104 12.10 0.47 -7.71
CA GLU A 104 12.97 1.53 -8.19
C GLU A 104 14.25 1.60 -7.34
N ARG A 105 15.09 0.58 -7.42
CA ARG A 105 16.29 0.42 -6.56
C ARG A 105 17.62 0.81 -7.20
N GLU A 106 17.64 1.05 -8.51
CA GLU A 106 18.88 1.32 -9.26
C GLU A 106 19.20 2.84 -9.33
N LYS A 107 18.48 3.67 -8.58
CA LYS A 107 18.72 5.11 -8.46
C LYS A 107 19.75 5.38 -7.36
N GLU A 108 20.43 6.52 -7.45
CA GLU A 108 21.37 6.96 -6.42
C GLU A 108 20.65 7.30 -5.10
N GLN A 109 19.44 7.85 -5.19
CA GLN A 109 18.60 8.30 -4.08
C GLN A 109 17.12 8.23 -4.47
N GLU A 110 16.25 8.38 -3.48
CA GLU A 110 14.79 8.43 -3.68
C GLU A 110 14.19 7.15 -4.29
N CYS A 111 14.77 6.00 -3.98
CA CYS A 111 14.25 4.69 -4.31
C CYS A 111 12.91 4.41 -3.63
N PHE A 112 12.11 3.53 -4.23
CA PHE A 112 10.83 3.12 -3.67
C PHE A 112 10.34 1.79 -4.25
N TYR A 113 9.44 1.15 -3.52
CA TYR A 113 8.65 0.03 -4.00
C TYR A 113 7.26 0.56 -4.35
N LEU A 114 6.83 0.36 -5.59
CA LEU A 114 5.51 0.75 -6.07
C LEU A 114 4.58 -0.45 -6.09
N PHE A 115 3.47 -0.33 -5.40
CA PHE A 115 2.38 -1.28 -5.40
C PHE A 115 1.10 -0.63 -5.89
N GLU A 116 0.20 -1.44 -6.41
CA GLU A 116 -1.18 -1.05 -6.70
C GLU A 116 -2.15 -1.95 -5.93
N MET A 117 -3.37 -1.48 -5.69
CA MET A 117 -4.50 -2.29 -5.27
C MET A 117 -5.82 -1.59 -5.59
N ASP A 118 -6.90 -2.36 -5.55
CA ASP A 118 -8.27 -1.85 -5.70
C ASP A 118 -8.99 -1.78 -4.35
N SER A 119 -9.76 -0.72 -4.11
CA SER A 119 -10.67 -0.67 -2.97
C SER A 119 -11.84 0.29 -3.15
N SER A 120 -12.99 -0.06 -2.56
CA SER A 120 -14.16 0.81 -2.46
C SER A 120 -13.94 2.03 -1.56
N VAL A 121 -12.95 2.03 -0.65
CA VAL A 121 -12.69 3.22 0.19
C VAL A 121 -12.02 4.37 -0.56
N ALA A 122 -11.43 4.10 -1.73
CA ALA A 122 -10.90 5.13 -2.61
C ALA A 122 -11.99 5.76 -3.49
N CYS A 123 -13.21 5.20 -3.48
CA CYS A 123 -14.31 5.74 -4.25
C CYS A 123 -14.88 7.00 -3.61
N PRO A 124 -15.28 8.00 -4.42
CA PRO A 124 -16.00 9.15 -3.90
C PRO A 124 -17.33 8.68 -3.31
N ALA A 125 -17.84 9.43 -2.33
CA ALA A 125 -19.17 9.20 -1.80
C ALA A 125 -20.18 9.18 -2.97
N GLU A 126 -21.13 8.25 -2.92
CA GLU A 126 -22.24 8.31 -3.86
C GLU A 126 -23.03 9.57 -3.52
N ASN A 127 -22.92 10.57 -4.39
CA ASN A 127 -23.82 11.70 -4.35
C ASN A 127 -25.21 11.11 -4.59
N SER A 128 -26.03 11.04 -3.55
CA SER A 128 -27.48 10.92 -3.67
C SER A 128 -27.97 12.20 -4.35
N HIS A 129 -27.72 12.31 -5.64
CA HIS A 129 -28.36 13.30 -6.48
C HIS A 129 -29.85 13.00 -6.39
N LEU A 130 -30.56 13.89 -5.71
CA LEU A 130 -31.99 14.06 -5.91
C LEU A 130 -32.19 14.05 -7.43
N SER A 131 -32.90 13.02 -7.91
CA SER A 131 -33.21 12.88 -9.33
C SER A 131 -33.86 14.16 -9.83
N VAL A 132 -33.76 14.43 -11.13
CA VAL A 132 -34.49 15.52 -11.80
C VAL A 132 -35.99 15.20 -11.70
N GLY A 133 -36.61 15.51 -10.55
CA GLY A 133 -37.93 15.02 -10.16
C GLY A 133 -38.14 14.82 -8.66
N SER A 134 -37.12 14.99 -7.81
CA SER A 134 -37.32 14.90 -6.36
C SER A 134 -37.93 16.19 -5.81
N ILE A 135 -39.08 16.07 -5.14
CA ILE A 135 -39.75 17.15 -4.41
C ILE A 135 -39.39 17.03 -2.93
N LEU A 136 -38.84 18.10 -2.35
CA LEU A 136 -38.59 18.20 -0.92
C LEU A 136 -39.85 18.73 -0.23
N LEU A 137 -40.51 17.90 0.57
CA LEU A 137 -41.61 18.31 1.46
C LEU A 137 -41.04 18.63 2.85
N ILE A 138 -41.24 19.86 3.29
CA ILE A 138 -40.95 20.30 4.67
C ILE A 138 -42.30 20.52 5.35
N THR A 139 -42.56 19.82 6.45
CA THR A 139 -43.76 19.95 7.29
C THR A 139 -43.51 20.91 8.44
#